data_AF-A0A7I4YGC4-F1
#
_entry.id   AF-A0A7I4YGC4-F1
#
_cell.length_a   1.000
_cell.length_b   1.000
_cell.length_c   1.000
_cell.angle_alpha   90.00
_cell.angle_beta   90.00
_cell.angle_gamma   90.00
#
_symmetry.space_group_name_H-M   'P 1'
#
loop_
_entity.id
_entity.type
_entity.pdbx_description
1 polymer ?
#
loop_
_entity_poly.entity_id
_entity_poly.type
_entity_poly.pdbx_seq_one_letter_code
_entity_poly.pdbx_strand_id
1 'polypeptide(L)'
;MRLLWCIYGILYTALGAFDSGLNLRLLQCFDYKRNYWLVGYAFHTSSVQFKDECLRLCLAALIRGKRCLSAMHIPGDDQCVISDQDQLTRPDLFVENDAHHTFTVNYFRNICIDPPVEEGGRLEARLTGYRGGEGILEMAQRKGQNPKLLAIMTGLQENRNFHLIYAPDVELTSCYKAGLLKDHKGKKLITIDSDSRGMAIQPWTEVDFHILDDAVIDKVILVVEAGTSNVVDCGKLQIHGNVSDWQRAMNGSPSTLRVTVTYFVALLVALLIFA
;
A
#
# COMPACT_ATOMS: atom_id res chain seq x y z
N MET A 1 41.27 32.92 29.45
CA MET A 1 41.59 32.10 28.25
C MET A 1 41.34 30.60 28.48
N ARG A 2 40.17 30.23 29.04
CA ARG A 2 39.78 28.84 29.37
C ARG A 2 38.26 28.58 29.30
N LEU A 3 37.49 29.47 28.65
CA LEU A 3 36.03 29.31 28.51
C LEU A 3 35.54 29.20 27.06
N LEU A 4 36.42 29.29 26.06
CA LEU A 4 36.02 29.10 24.65
C LEU A 4 36.17 27.66 24.12
N TRP A 5 36.76 26.75 24.90
CA TRP A 5 36.98 25.37 24.46
C TRP A 5 35.83 24.40 24.81
N CYS A 6 34.91 24.78 25.70
CA CYS A 6 33.76 23.92 26.04
C CYS A 6 32.59 24.05 25.06
N ILE A 7 32.55 25.09 24.23
CA ILE A 7 31.45 25.29 23.26
C ILE A 7 31.77 24.61 21.92
N TYR A 8 33.06 24.42 21.58
CA TYR A 8 33.47 23.72 20.36
C TYR A 8 33.52 22.19 20.50
N GLY A 9 33.54 21.66 21.72
CA GLY A 9 33.56 20.21 21.99
C GLY A 9 32.19 19.53 22.09
N ILE A 10 31.09 20.30 22.13
CA ILE A 10 29.72 19.76 22.22
C ILE A 10 29.04 19.70 20.83
N LEU A 11 29.67 20.27 19.79
CA LEU A 11 29.10 20.29 18.43
C LEU A 11 29.69 19.25 17.47
N TYR A 12 30.62 18.39 17.91
CA TYR A 12 31.39 17.49 17.02
C TYR A 12 31.53 16.05 17.52
N THR A 13 30.52 15.51 18.19
CA THR A 13 30.32 14.05 18.36
C THR A 13 28.83 13.84 18.66
N ALA A 14 27.92 13.78 17.69
CA ALA A 14 27.67 12.58 16.93
C ALA A 14 26.80 12.91 15.70
N LEU A 15 27.40 13.55 14.70
CA LEU A 15 27.04 13.32 13.30
C LEU A 15 27.69 11.99 12.84
N GLY A 16 27.49 10.95 13.65
CA GLY A 16 27.49 9.58 13.16
C GLY A 16 26.07 9.34 12.71
N ALA A 17 25.73 9.84 11.51
CA ALA A 17 24.59 9.30 10.78
C ALA A 17 24.90 7.82 10.60
N PHE A 18 24.41 7.02 11.54
CA PHE A 18 24.19 5.61 11.31
C PHE A 18 23.16 5.59 10.19
N ASP A 19 23.62 5.39 8.97
CA ASP A 19 22.81 5.05 7.82
C ASP A 19 22.22 3.65 8.09
N SER A 20 21.34 3.55 9.07
CA SER A 20 20.35 2.49 9.08
C SER A 20 19.38 2.89 7.99
N GLY A 21 19.57 2.33 6.79
CA GLY A 21 18.67 2.41 5.64
C GLY A 21 17.27 1.88 5.97
N LEU A 22 16.61 2.55 6.90
CA LEU A 22 15.28 2.28 7.38
C LEU A 22 14.36 2.71 6.25
N ASN A 23 13.82 1.74 5.52
CA ASN A 23 12.79 2.02 4.55
C ASN A 23 11.52 2.40 5.33
N LEU A 24 11.37 3.69 5.65
CA LEU A 24 10.23 4.22 6.42
C LEU A 24 8.89 3.85 5.78
N ARG A 25 8.85 3.78 4.44
CA ARG A 25 7.64 3.41 3.68
C ARG A 25 7.29 1.93 3.84
N LEU A 26 8.29 1.05 3.93
CA LEU A 26 8.09 -0.36 4.24
C LEU A 26 7.40 -0.51 5.60
N LEU A 27 7.89 0.18 6.63
CA LEU A 27 7.34 0.09 7.98
C LEU A 27 5.93 0.68 8.09
N GLN A 28 5.58 1.69 7.28
CA GLN A 28 4.23 2.26 7.24
C GLN A 28 3.16 1.28 6.76
N CYS A 29 3.53 0.17 6.13
CA CYS A 29 2.59 -0.89 5.78
C CYS A 29 2.32 -1.88 6.93
N PHE A 30 2.92 -1.71 8.11
CA PHE A 30 2.81 -2.68 9.18
C PHE A 30 2.51 -2.08 10.56
N ASP A 31 1.52 -2.66 11.24
CA ASP A 31 1.32 -2.47 12.68
C ASP A 31 2.17 -3.49 13.44
N TYR A 32 3.08 -2.98 14.27
CA TYR A 32 4.05 -3.80 15.01
C TYR A 32 3.59 -4.13 16.43
N LYS A 33 3.73 -5.40 16.82
CA LYS A 33 3.67 -5.83 18.22
C LYS A 33 4.89 -6.67 18.58
N ARG A 34 5.58 -6.22 19.63
CA ARG A 34 6.76 -6.91 20.16
C ARG A 34 6.34 -8.10 21.01
N ASN A 35 6.99 -9.24 20.77
CA ASN A 35 6.83 -10.46 21.54
C ASN A 35 5.40 -11.02 21.56
N TYR A 36 4.72 -10.91 20.42
CA TYR A 36 3.48 -11.62 20.15
C TYR A 36 3.69 -12.53 18.96
N TRP A 37 2.86 -13.56 18.86
CA TRP A 37 2.83 -14.45 17.71
C TRP A 37 1.43 -15.00 17.46
N LEU A 38 1.23 -15.50 16.25
CA LEU A 38 0.00 -16.15 15.82
C LEU A 38 0.27 -17.66 15.73
N VAL A 39 -0.21 -18.41 16.72
CA VAL A 39 0.14 -19.83 16.87
C VAL A 39 -0.57 -20.70 15.84
N GLY A 40 0.20 -21.49 15.07
CA GLY A 40 -0.33 -22.54 14.21
C GLY A 40 -0.86 -22.10 12.84
N TYR A 41 -0.68 -20.84 12.44
CA TYR A 41 -1.15 -20.30 11.15
C TYR A 41 0.03 -19.76 10.35
N ALA A 42 0.84 -20.66 9.82
CA ALA A 42 1.91 -20.36 8.87
C ALA A 42 1.45 -20.70 7.45
N PHE A 43 1.38 -19.68 6.60
CA PHE A 43 1.18 -19.89 5.16
C PHE A 43 2.50 -20.24 4.47
N HIS A 44 3.59 -19.59 4.88
CA HIS A 44 4.92 -19.82 4.33
C HIS A 44 5.99 -19.42 5.34
N THR A 45 7.08 -20.18 5.35
CA THR A 45 8.25 -19.92 6.20
C THR A 45 9.49 -19.74 5.33
N SER A 46 10.35 -18.81 5.72
CA SER A 46 11.60 -18.48 5.03
C SER A 46 12.69 -18.18 6.05
N SER A 47 13.93 -18.52 5.73
CA SER A 47 15.06 -18.07 6.55
C SER A 47 15.45 -16.65 6.15
N VAL A 48 15.42 -15.72 7.11
CA VAL A 48 15.81 -14.32 6.92
C VAL A 48 16.49 -13.80 8.18
N GLN A 49 17.59 -13.07 8.00
CA GLN A 49 18.32 -12.48 9.11
C GLN A 49 17.64 -11.21 9.63
N PHE A 50 17.13 -10.39 8.70
CA PHE A 50 16.61 -9.07 9.02
C PHE A 50 15.10 -8.99 8.90
N LYS A 51 14.47 -8.30 9.86
CA LYS A 51 13.01 -8.08 9.86
C LYS A 51 12.51 -7.47 8.54
N ASP A 52 13.27 -6.53 7.97
CA ASP A 52 12.87 -5.81 6.76
C ASP A 52 12.81 -6.76 5.55
N GLU A 53 13.59 -7.84 5.52
CA GLU A 53 13.45 -8.88 4.49
C GLU A 53 12.16 -9.68 4.68
N CYS A 54 11.80 -10.01 5.93
CA CYS A 54 10.51 -10.64 6.23
C CYS A 54 9.33 -9.79 5.76
N LEU A 55 9.37 -8.48 6.02
CA LEU A 55 8.32 -7.54 5.59
C LEU A 55 8.24 -7.44 4.05
N ARG A 56 9.38 -7.41 3.36
CA ARG A 56 9.41 -7.42 1.89
C ARG A 56 8.82 -8.72 1.32
N LEU A 57 9.11 -9.88 1.90
CA LEU A 57 8.50 -11.15 1.50
C LEU A 57 6.97 -11.12 1.62
N CYS A 58 6.47 -10.55 2.71
CA CYS A 58 5.03 -10.39 2.92
C CYS A 58 4.38 -9.50 1.85
N LEU A 59 4.95 -8.32 1.56
CA LEU A 59 4.40 -7.43 0.54
C LEU A 59 4.56 -7.99 -0.88
N ALA A 60 5.66 -8.71 -1.18
CA ALA A 60 5.85 -9.37 -2.46
C ALA A 60 4.84 -10.50 -2.70
N ALA A 61 4.34 -11.15 -1.64
CA ALA A 61 3.27 -12.14 -1.77
C ALA A 61 1.97 -11.52 -2.33
N LEU A 62 1.70 -10.25 -2.01
CA LEU A 62 0.52 -9.52 -2.50
C LEU A 62 0.57 -9.32 -4.02
N ILE A 63 1.75 -9.01 -4.56
CA ILE A 63 1.97 -8.89 -6.02
C ILE A 63 1.55 -10.18 -6.73
N ARG A 64 1.88 -11.33 -6.14
CA ARG A 64 1.58 -12.68 -6.67
C ARG A 64 0.14 -13.15 -6.38
N GLY A 65 -0.73 -12.27 -5.89
CA GLY A 65 -2.13 -12.56 -5.63
C GLY A 65 -2.39 -13.37 -4.35
N LYS A 66 -1.39 -13.52 -3.47
CA LYS A 66 -1.53 -14.17 -2.16
C LYS A 66 -1.74 -13.10 -1.10
N ARG A 67 -2.69 -13.32 -0.19
CA ARG A 67 -2.93 -12.39 0.92
C ARG A 67 -1.93 -12.67 2.03
N CYS A 68 -0.94 -11.79 2.20
CA CYS A 68 -0.18 -11.74 3.43
C CYS A 68 -0.87 -10.76 4.39
N LEU A 69 -1.61 -11.27 5.37
CA LEU A 69 -2.27 -10.46 6.39
C LEU A 69 -1.33 -10.16 7.56
N SER A 70 -0.36 -11.05 7.85
CA SER A 70 0.66 -10.79 8.86
C SER A 70 1.98 -11.50 8.59
N ALA A 71 3.03 -11.00 9.22
CA ALA A 71 4.37 -11.58 9.21
C ALA A 71 4.95 -11.61 10.64
N MET A 72 5.74 -12.63 10.93
CA MET A 72 6.46 -12.79 12.19
C MET A 72 7.94 -13.00 11.91
N HIS A 73 8.79 -12.15 12.47
CA HIS A 73 10.24 -12.31 12.43
C HIS A 73 10.75 -12.82 13.77
N ILE A 74 11.47 -13.94 13.74
CA ILE A 74 12.08 -14.59 14.91
C ILE A 74 13.60 -14.47 14.75
N PRO A 75 14.24 -13.43 15.32
CA PRO A 75 15.65 -13.18 15.11
C PRO A 75 16.56 -14.31 15.64
N GLY A 76 16.14 -15.00 16.70
CA GLY A 76 16.94 -16.07 17.30
C GLY A 76 17.18 -17.26 16.37
N ASP A 77 16.27 -17.48 15.43
CA ASP A 77 16.28 -18.62 14.51
C ASP A 77 16.48 -18.20 13.05
N ASP A 78 16.72 -16.91 12.79
CA ASP A 78 16.70 -16.31 11.45
C ASP A 78 15.45 -16.74 10.65
N GLN A 79 14.27 -16.70 11.28
CA GLN A 79 13.02 -17.14 10.65
C GLN A 79 12.05 -15.99 10.37
N CYS A 80 11.43 -16.06 9.20
CA CYS A 80 10.25 -15.31 8.82
C CYS A 80 9.08 -16.27 8.60
N VAL A 81 7.96 -15.98 9.24
CA VAL A 81 6.70 -16.70 9.04
C VAL A 81 5.68 -15.70 8.50
N ILE A 82 5.17 -15.92 7.30
CA ILE A 82 4.07 -15.12 6.73
C ILE A 82 2.75 -15.90 6.82
N SER A 83 1.66 -15.19 7.02
CA SER A 83 0.34 -15.76 7.26
C SER A 83 -0.74 -15.05 6.43
N ASP A 84 -1.76 -15.81 6.04
CA ASP A 84 -3.01 -15.31 5.47
C ASP A 84 -4.06 -15.00 6.56
N GLN A 85 -3.65 -15.03 7.83
CA GLN A 85 -4.42 -14.64 9.02
C GLN A 85 -3.73 -13.50 9.77
N ASP A 86 -4.47 -12.78 10.61
CA ASP A 86 -3.93 -11.75 11.50
C ASP A 86 -4.60 -11.79 12.90
N GLN A 87 -4.23 -10.84 13.76
CA GLN A 87 -4.78 -10.71 15.11
C GLN A 87 -6.30 -10.44 15.16
N LEU A 88 -6.90 -9.96 14.06
CA LEU A 88 -8.33 -9.69 13.98
C LEU A 88 -9.10 -10.91 13.48
N THR A 89 -8.54 -11.65 12.52
CA THR A 89 -9.17 -12.87 12.01
C THR A 89 -9.06 -14.03 13.00
N ARG A 90 -7.97 -14.11 13.77
CA ARG A 90 -7.69 -15.16 14.75
C ARG A 90 -7.23 -14.62 16.12
N PRO A 91 -8.08 -13.87 16.83
CA PRO A 91 -7.73 -13.31 18.14
C PRO A 91 -7.50 -14.38 19.21
N ASP A 92 -8.10 -15.57 19.05
CA ASP A 92 -7.95 -16.73 19.93
C ASP A 92 -6.51 -17.29 19.97
N LEU A 93 -5.73 -17.03 18.92
CA LEU A 93 -4.40 -17.58 18.73
C LEU A 93 -3.30 -16.51 18.68
N PHE A 94 -3.70 -15.25 18.81
CA PHE A 94 -2.80 -14.13 18.91
C PHE A 94 -2.41 -13.93 20.37
N VAL A 95 -1.30 -14.55 20.76
CA VAL A 95 -0.86 -14.63 22.15
C VAL A 95 0.49 -13.97 22.35
N GLU A 96 0.73 -13.51 23.57
CA GLU A 96 2.07 -13.08 23.99
C GLU A 96 2.98 -14.31 24.08
N ASN A 97 4.21 -14.18 23.62
CA ASN A 97 5.19 -15.27 23.67
C ASN A 97 5.74 -15.41 25.09
N ASP A 98 5.22 -16.35 25.86
CA ASP A 98 5.60 -16.66 27.24
C ASP A 98 7.06 -17.13 27.40
N ALA A 99 7.68 -17.55 26.31
CA ALA A 99 9.07 -17.98 26.25
C ALA A 99 10.07 -16.81 26.13
N HIS A 100 9.74 -15.62 26.65
CA HIS A 100 10.49 -14.35 26.55
C HIS A 100 12.01 -14.46 26.80
N HIS A 101 12.42 -15.42 27.63
CA HIS A 101 13.82 -15.65 28.00
C HIS A 101 14.60 -16.53 27.01
N THR A 102 13.91 -17.19 26.08
CA THR A 102 14.48 -18.14 25.11
C THR A 102 14.52 -17.59 23.70
N PHE A 103 13.47 -16.91 23.23
CA PHE A 103 13.43 -16.23 21.95
C PHE A 103 12.40 -15.10 21.96
N THR A 104 12.56 -14.14 21.05
CA THR A 104 11.62 -13.03 20.86
C THR A 104 10.94 -13.18 19.50
N VAL A 105 9.62 -12.97 19.45
CA VAL A 105 8.88 -12.91 18.18
C VAL A 105 8.48 -11.47 17.88
N ASN A 106 8.79 -10.97 16.70
CA ASN A 106 8.35 -9.66 16.24
C ASN A 106 7.17 -9.84 15.29
N TYR A 107 5.96 -9.50 15.75
CA TYR A 107 4.74 -9.61 14.95
C TYR A 107 4.45 -8.30 14.19
N PHE A 108 4.02 -8.45 12.95
CA PHE A 108 3.69 -7.36 12.04
C PHE A 108 2.38 -7.67 11.31
N ARG A 109 1.32 -6.89 11.58
CA ARG A 109 0.07 -6.94 10.81
C ARG A 109 0.21 -6.08 9.56
N ASN A 110 -0.05 -6.62 8.38
CA ASN A 110 -0.01 -5.87 7.13
C ASN A 110 -1.27 -5.01 7.01
N ILE A 111 -1.12 -3.69 7.13
CA ILE A 111 -2.23 -2.73 7.02
C ILE A 111 -2.36 -2.16 5.60
N CYS A 112 -1.38 -2.38 4.72
CA CYS A 112 -1.49 -1.97 3.32
C CYS A 112 -2.52 -2.82 2.54
N ILE A 113 -2.92 -3.98 3.06
CA ILE A 113 -3.99 -4.78 2.46
C ILE A 113 -5.40 -4.26 2.81
N ASP A 114 -5.52 -3.41 3.82
CA ASP A 114 -6.78 -2.80 4.21
C ASP A 114 -6.98 -1.51 3.41
N PRO A 115 -7.95 -1.46 2.47
CA PRO A 115 -8.25 -0.21 1.80
C PRO A 115 -8.80 0.79 2.81
N PRO A 116 -8.36 2.06 2.77
CA PRO A 116 -8.76 3.09 3.71
C PRO A 116 -10.22 3.55 3.57
N VAL A 117 -10.97 2.97 2.63
CA VAL A 117 -12.36 3.32 2.32
C VAL A 117 -13.17 2.02 2.16
N GLU A 118 -13.96 1.67 3.18
CA GLU A 118 -14.74 0.43 3.21
C GLU A 118 -15.89 0.41 2.18
N GLU A 119 -16.45 1.56 1.81
CA GLU A 119 -17.61 1.68 0.89
C GLU A 119 -17.27 2.44 -0.42
N GLY A 120 -16.06 2.23 -0.94
CA GLY A 120 -15.55 2.91 -2.14
C GLY A 120 -15.50 2.02 -3.37
N GLY A 121 -15.40 2.65 -4.55
CA GLY A 121 -15.04 1.98 -5.78
C GLY A 121 -13.55 1.68 -5.78
N ARG A 122 -13.16 0.51 -6.26
CA ARG A 122 -11.76 0.06 -6.27
C ARG A 122 -11.31 -0.33 -7.67
N LEU A 123 -10.12 0.11 -8.03
CA LEU A 123 -9.40 -0.32 -9.23
C LEU A 123 -8.06 -0.93 -8.84
N GLU A 124 -7.63 -1.95 -9.59
CA GLU A 124 -6.31 -2.55 -9.52
C GLU A 124 -5.68 -2.54 -10.91
N ALA A 125 -4.39 -2.21 -10.98
CA ALA A 125 -3.54 -2.52 -12.12
C ALA A 125 -2.42 -3.46 -11.67
N ARG A 126 -2.36 -4.63 -12.30
CA ARG A 126 -1.19 -5.52 -12.22
C ARG A 126 -0.13 -5.03 -13.18
N LEU A 127 1.00 -4.61 -12.62
CA LEU A 127 2.11 -4.05 -13.35
C LEU A 127 3.09 -5.16 -13.69
N THR A 128 3.47 -5.22 -14.96
CA THR A 128 4.47 -6.17 -15.45
C THR A 128 5.51 -5.41 -16.26
N GLY A 129 6.77 -5.74 -16.03
CA GLY A 129 7.92 -5.14 -16.66
C GLY A 129 8.52 -6.03 -17.72
N TYR A 130 9.22 -5.42 -18.68
CA TYR A 130 9.96 -6.19 -19.69
C TYR A 130 11.29 -6.75 -19.15
N ARG A 131 11.77 -6.27 -17.99
CA ARG A 131 12.99 -6.76 -17.31
C ARG A 131 12.70 -7.59 -16.05
N GLY A 132 11.48 -8.14 -15.92
CA GLY A 132 11.08 -8.92 -14.76
C GLY A 132 10.61 -8.08 -13.56
N GLY A 133 10.37 -6.79 -13.76
CA GLY A 133 9.65 -5.95 -12.80
C GLY A 133 8.21 -6.45 -12.64
N GLU A 134 7.72 -6.52 -11.43
CA GLU A 134 6.33 -6.89 -11.12
C GLU A 134 5.81 -6.00 -10.01
N GLY A 135 4.54 -5.64 -10.08
CA GLY A 135 3.92 -4.83 -9.06
C GLY A 135 2.40 -4.79 -9.12
N ILE A 136 1.84 -4.11 -8.15
CA ILE A 136 0.43 -3.79 -8.09
C ILE A 136 0.28 -2.29 -7.81
N LEU A 137 -0.73 -1.71 -8.44
CA LEU A 137 -1.24 -0.39 -8.11
C LEU A 137 -2.72 -0.56 -7.81
N GLU A 138 -3.13 -0.15 -6.63
CA GLU A 138 -4.54 -0.12 -6.25
C GLU A 138 -4.99 1.31 -6.00
N MET A 139 -6.22 1.62 -6.38
CA MET A 139 -6.88 2.88 -6.06
C MET A 139 -8.24 2.61 -5.43
N ALA A 140 -8.58 3.35 -4.38
CA ALA A 140 -9.87 3.29 -3.71
C ALA A 140 -10.44 4.69 -3.58
N GLN A 141 -11.71 4.87 -3.93
CA GLN A 141 -12.36 6.19 -3.89
C GLN A 141 -13.81 6.11 -3.41
N ARG A 142 -14.15 7.00 -2.48
CA ARG A 142 -15.53 7.34 -2.15
C ARG A 142 -15.97 8.52 -3.01
N LYS A 143 -17.22 8.50 -3.49
CA LYS A 143 -17.81 9.61 -4.23
C LYS A 143 -17.68 10.93 -3.46
N GLY A 144 -17.18 11.96 -4.13
CA GLY A 144 -16.95 13.30 -3.55
C GLY A 144 -15.61 13.49 -2.83
N GLN A 145 -14.74 12.47 -2.79
CA GLN A 145 -13.38 12.57 -2.25
C GLN A 145 -12.34 12.24 -3.32
N ASN A 146 -11.09 12.65 -3.11
CA ASN A 146 -9.97 12.18 -3.93
C ASN A 146 -9.71 10.68 -3.68
N PRO A 147 -9.24 9.93 -4.68
CA PRO A 147 -8.82 8.55 -4.51
C PRO A 147 -7.57 8.48 -3.63
N LYS A 148 -7.47 7.39 -2.87
CA LYS A 148 -6.21 6.95 -2.27
C LYS A 148 -5.58 5.87 -3.14
N LEU A 149 -4.27 5.95 -3.30
CA LEU A 149 -3.46 5.08 -4.13
C LEU A 149 -2.46 4.30 -3.27
N LEU A 150 -2.38 2.99 -3.48
CA LEU A 150 -1.35 2.09 -3.00
C LEU A 150 -0.53 1.61 -4.20
N ALA A 151 0.80 1.60 -4.08
CA ALA A 151 1.65 0.96 -5.06
C ALA A 151 2.73 0.14 -4.38
N ILE A 152 2.91 -1.11 -4.84
CA ILE A 152 3.97 -2.01 -4.36
C ILE A 152 4.59 -2.65 -5.59
N MET A 153 5.90 -2.47 -5.76
CA MET A 153 6.63 -2.94 -6.93
C MET A 153 7.96 -3.56 -6.52
N THR A 154 8.41 -4.55 -7.28
CA THR A 154 9.69 -5.24 -7.10
C THR A 154 10.41 -5.39 -8.44
N GLY A 155 11.73 -5.55 -8.40
CA GLY A 155 12.55 -5.71 -9.61
C GLY A 155 12.84 -4.40 -10.35
N LEU A 156 12.65 -3.25 -9.67
CA LEU A 156 13.03 -1.95 -10.20
C LEU A 156 14.55 -1.73 -10.05
N GLN A 157 15.12 -0.81 -10.83
CA GLN A 157 16.48 -0.34 -10.55
C GLN A 157 16.54 0.28 -9.15
N GLU A 158 17.55 -0.07 -8.37
CA GLU A 158 17.72 0.34 -6.97
C GLU A 158 17.99 1.84 -6.82
N ASN A 159 17.47 2.45 -5.76
CA ASN A 159 17.72 3.85 -5.39
C ASN A 159 17.38 4.85 -6.52
N ARG A 160 16.30 4.59 -7.24
CA ARG A 160 15.81 5.41 -8.36
C ARG A 160 14.41 5.91 -8.09
N ASN A 161 14.08 7.03 -8.72
CA ASN A 161 12.73 7.60 -8.71
C ASN A 161 11.97 7.13 -9.96
N PHE A 162 10.69 6.86 -9.79
CA PHE A 162 9.77 6.44 -10.85
C PHE A 162 8.48 7.25 -10.78
N HIS A 163 7.92 7.58 -11.94
CA HIS A 163 6.63 8.24 -12.08
C HIS A 163 5.57 7.21 -12.45
N LEU A 164 4.50 7.16 -11.66
CA LEU A 164 3.28 6.44 -12.03
C LEU A 164 2.42 7.39 -12.86
N ILE A 165 2.14 7.01 -14.10
CA ILE A 165 1.48 7.86 -15.09
C ILE A 165 0.24 7.15 -15.62
N TYR A 166 -0.91 7.80 -15.52
CA TYR A 166 -2.14 7.38 -16.20
C TYR A 166 -2.11 7.84 -17.67
N ALA A 167 -2.19 6.90 -18.60
CA ALA A 167 -2.06 7.12 -20.03
C ALA A 167 -3.28 6.55 -20.79
N PRO A 168 -4.37 7.34 -20.94
CA PRO A 168 -5.64 6.85 -21.50
C PRO A 168 -5.61 6.56 -23.00
N ASP A 169 -4.65 7.17 -23.71
CA ASP A 169 -4.48 7.09 -25.16
C ASP A 169 -3.50 5.97 -25.58
N VAL A 170 -2.91 5.26 -24.62
CA VAL A 170 -1.99 4.15 -24.90
C VAL A 170 -2.78 2.86 -24.98
N GLU A 171 -2.72 2.21 -26.14
CA GLU A 171 -3.22 0.85 -26.30
C GLU A 171 -2.16 -0.17 -25.89
N LEU A 172 -2.45 -0.91 -24.83
CA LEU A 172 -1.51 -1.89 -24.30
C LEU A 172 -1.45 -3.15 -25.17
N THR A 173 -0.46 -3.22 -26.05
CA THR A 173 -0.04 -4.48 -26.70
C THR A 173 1.21 -5.08 -26.05
N SER A 174 2.11 -4.23 -25.54
CA SER A 174 3.24 -4.60 -24.67
C SER A 174 3.82 -3.34 -24.01
N CYS A 175 4.41 -3.45 -22.81
CA CYS A 175 5.07 -2.31 -22.16
C CYS A 175 6.25 -1.77 -22.97
N TYR A 176 6.94 -2.66 -23.70
CA TYR A 176 8.02 -2.27 -24.61
C TYR A 176 7.54 -1.30 -25.70
N LYS A 177 6.40 -1.58 -26.34
CA LYS A 177 5.82 -0.70 -27.36
C LYS A 177 5.33 0.61 -26.77
N ALA A 178 4.85 0.61 -25.52
CA ALA A 178 4.50 1.83 -24.84
C ALA A 178 5.72 2.76 -24.74
N GLY A 179 6.88 2.27 -24.28
CA GLY A 179 8.10 3.08 -24.14
C GLY A 179 8.67 3.69 -25.43
N LEU A 180 8.18 3.29 -26.62
CA LEU A 180 8.56 3.91 -27.90
C LEU A 180 7.78 5.20 -28.19
N LEU A 181 6.70 5.46 -27.45
CA LEU A 181 5.88 6.67 -27.60
C LEU A 181 6.52 7.82 -26.83
N LYS A 182 7.33 8.64 -27.50
CA LYS A 182 8.09 9.74 -26.87
C LYS A 182 7.23 10.82 -26.20
N ASP A 183 5.97 10.95 -26.61
CA ASP A 183 5.04 11.97 -26.13
C ASP A 183 3.92 11.35 -25.30
N HIS A 184 4.27 10.65 -24.22
CA HIS A 184 3.28 10.15 -23.27
C HIS A 184 2.45 11.31 -22.68
N LYS A 185 1.36 11.66 -23.36
CA LYS A 185 0.29 12.54 -22.86
C LYS A 185 -0.47 11.79 -21.78
N GLY A 186 0.14 11.70 -20.61
CA GLY A 186 -0.43 11.06 -19.45
C GLY A 186 -0.46 11.99 -18.24
N LYS A 187 -1.40 11.76 -17.34
CA LYS A 187 -1.43 12.45 -16.05
C LYS A 187 -0.51 11.71 -15.09
N LYS A 188 0.53 12.38 -14.59
CA LYS A 188 1.34 11.87 -13.48
C LYS A 188 0.47 11.78 -12.22
N LEU A 189 0.38 10.59 -11.65
CA LEU A 189 -0.36 10.32 -10.42
C LEU A 189 0.50 10.60 -9.19
N ILE A 190 1.71 10.03 -9.14
CA ILE A 190 2.65 10.18 -8.02
C ILE A 190 4.08 9.84 -8.45
N THR A 191 5.06 10.17 -7.60
CA THR A 191 6.46 9.70 -7.71
C THR A 191 6.74 8.73 -6.58
N ILE A 192 7.34 7.59 -6.90
CA ILE A 192 7.78 6.58 -5.94
C ILE A 192 9.30 6.41 -6.07
N ASP A 193 9.94 6.00 -4.99
CA ASP A 193 11.36 5.66 -4.95
C ASP A 193 11.53 4.17 -4.65
N SER A 194 12.50 3.55 -5.33
CA SER A 194 12.92 2.18 -5.04
C SER A 194 14.03 2.19 -3.98
N ASP A 195 14.00 1.18 -3.11
CA ASP A 195 15.04 0.98 -2.12
C ASP A 195 16.27 0.25 -2.71
N SER A 196 17.24 -0.04 -1.83
CA SER A 196 18.47 -0.77 -2.16
C SER A 196 18.26 -2.23 -2.59
N ARG A 197 17.02 -2.72 -2.63
CA ARG A 197 16.66 -4.04 -3.16
C ARG A 197 15.75 -3.95 -4.38
N GLY A 198 15.56 -2.76 -4.93
CA GLY A 198 14.70 -2.55 -6.10
C GLY A 198 13.22 -2.68 -5.77
N MET A 199 12.84 -2.55 -4.50
CA MET A 199 11.45 -2.53 -4.07
C MET A 199 10.98 -1.09 -3.88
N ALA A 200 9.87 -0.72 -4.51
CA ALA A 200 9.23 0.58 -4.29
C ALA A 200 7.87 0.36 -3.61
N ILE A 201 7.63 1.13 -2.55
CA ILE A 201 6.42 1.04 -1.74
C ILE A 201 5.84 2.44 -1.59
N GLN A 202 4.57 2.59 -1.92
CA GLN A 202 3.77 3.77 -1.65
C GLN A 202 2.53 3.31 -0.88
N PRO A 203 2.50 3.46 0.45
CA PRO A 203 1.30 3.21 1.23
C PRO A 203 0.14 4.10 0.76
N TRP A 204 -1.08 3.77 1.17
CA TRP A 204 -2.29 4.50 0.79
C TRP A 204 -2.15 6.03 0.94
N THR A 205 -2.02 6.70 -0.20
CA THR A 205 -1.76 8.15 -0.28
C THR A 205 -2.80 8.81 -1.17
N GLU A 206 -3.33 9.95 -0.76
CA GLU A 206 -4.28 10.71 -1.57
C GLU A 206 -3.60 11.24 -2.84
N VAL A 207 -4.27 11.12 -3.99
CA VAL A 207 -3.79 11.66 -5.27
C VAL A 207 -4.86 12.50 -5.94
N ASP A 208 -4.45 13.56 -6.62
CA ASP A 208 -5.34 14.38 -7.44
C ASP A 208 -5.72 13.62 -8.72
N PHE A 209 -6.75 12.78 -8.64
CA PHE A 209 -7.28 12.01 -9.75
C PHE A 209 -8.75 11.66 -9.50
N HIS A 210 -9.46 11.13 -10.49
CA HIS A 210 -10.81 10.61 -10.30
C HIS A 210 -10.92 9.25 -10.96
N ILE A 211 -11.35 8.24 -10.20
CA ILE A 211 -11.50 6.87 -10.69
C ILE A 211 -12.95 6.45 -10.92
N LEU A 212 -13.94 7.11 -10.29
CA LEU A 212 -15.36 6.71 -10.39
C LEU A 212 -16.00 7.15 -11.73
N ASP A 213 -15.42 6.72 -12.84
CA ASP A 213 -15.86 6.93 -14.21
C ASP A 213 -15.47 5.70 -15.04
N ASP A 214 -16.43 5.07 -15.72
CA ASP A 214 -16.17 3.88 -16.54
C ASP A 214 -15.14 4.14 -17.66
N ALA A 215 -14.92 5.40 -18.06
CA ALA A 215 -13.90 5.77 -19.05
C ALA A 215 -12.46 5.49 -18.59
N VAL A 216 -12.22 5.29 -17.29
CA VAL A 216 -10.89 4.96 -16.76
C VAL A 216 -10.60 3.45 -16.77
N ILE A 217 -11.62 2.61 -16.94
CA ILE A 217 -11.47 1.16 -17.00
C ILE A 217 -10.73 0.78 -18.29
N ASP A 218 -9.90 -0.27 -18.22
CA ASP A 218 -9.03 -0.74 -19.30
C ASP A 218 -7.93 0.23 -19.75
N LYS A 219 -7.84 1.40 -19.12
CA LYS A 219 -6.79 2.39 -19.38
C LYS A 219 -5.48 2.01 -18.71
N VAL A 220 -4.38 2.53 -19.27
CA VAL A 220 -3.04 2.06 -18.96
C VAL A 220 -2.40 2.92 -17.86
N ILE A 221 -1.77 2.24 -16.91
CA ILE A 221 -0.75 2.81 -16.03
C ILE A 221 0.62 2.48 -16.61
N LEU A 222 1.47 3.50 -16.72
CA LEU A 222 2.87 3.39 -17.05
C LEU A 222 3.72 3.72 -15.83
N VAL A 223 4.82 2.98 -15.67
CA VAL A 223 5.87 3.28 -14.70
C VAL A 223 7.08 3.75 -15.47
N VAL A 224 7.47 5.00 -15.27
CA VAL A 224 8.53 5.66 -16.04
C VAL A 224 9.66 6.06 -15.11
N GLU A 225 10.90 5.71 -15.45
CA GLU A 225 12.06 6.14 -14.68
C GLU A 225 12.24 7.67 -14.76
N ALA A 226 12.31 8.34 -13.61
CA ALA A 226 12.34 9.78 -13.53
C ALA A 226 13.58 10.38 -14.20
N GLY A 227 13.40 11.50 -14.90
CA GLY A 227 14.48 12.10 -15.70
C GLY A 227 14.74 11.39 -17.03
N THR A 228 13.97 10.35 -17.36
CA THR A 228 14.05 9.62 -18.63
C THR A 228 12.66 9.51 -19.27
N SER A 229 12.61 8.93 -20.47
CA SER A 229 11.36 8.49 -21.11
C SER A 229 11.22 6.96 -21.10
N ASN A 230 12.00 6.27 -20.25
CA ASN A 230 12.05 4.81 -20.22
C ASN A 230 10.88 4.26 -19.40
N VAL A 231 9.91 3.64 -20.08
CA VAL A 231 8.84 2.86 -19.45
C VAL A 231 9.43 1.55 -18.98
N VAL A 232 9.39 1.28 -17.67
CA VAL A 232 9.90 0.03 -17.09
C VAL A 232 8.80 -1.01 -16.98
N ASP A 233 7.65 -0.62 -16.44
CA ASP A 233 6.51 -1.50 -16.18
C ASP A 233 5.22 -0.84 -16.65
N CYS A 234 4.21 -1.66 -16.94
CA CYS A 234 2.88 -1.18 -17.29
C CYS A 234 1.78 -2.17 -16.91
N GLY A 235 0.53 -1.68 -16.83
CA GLY A 235 -0.63 -2.50 -16.56
C GLY A 235 -1.93 -1.77 -16.90
N LYS A 236 -3.03 -2.52 -17.05
CA LYS A 236 -4.37 -1.94 -17.24
C LYS A 236 -5.09 -1.80 -15.91
N LEU A 237 -5.85 -0.73 -15.76
CA LEU A 237 -6.80 -0.57 -14.66
C LEU A 237 -8.00 -1.48 -14.87
N GLN A 238 -8.30 -2.29 -13.86
CA GLN A 238 -9.45 -3.20 -13.81
C GLN A 238 -10.22 -2.97 -12.52
N ILE A 239 -11.51 -3.27 -12.51
CA ILE A 239 -12.31 -3.26 -11.29
C ILE A 239 -11.73 -4.30 -10.33
N HIS A 240 -11.44 -3.88 -9.10
CA HIS A 240 -11.04 -4.78 -8.02
C HIS A 240 -12.25 -5.09 -7.14
N GLY A 241 -12.63 -6.37 -7.06
CA GLY A 241 -13.86 -6.82 -6.40
C GLY A 241 -14.99 -7.07 -7.40
N ASN A 242 -16.23 -6.70 -7.04
CA ASN A 242 -17.41 -6.95 -7.88
C ASN A 242 -17.92 -5.67 -8.55
N VAL A 243 -18.40 -5.80 -9.79
CA VAL A 243 -19.02 -4.74 -10.59
C VAL A 243 -20.23 -4.10 -9.87
N SER A 244 -20.97 -4.86 -9.06
CA SER A 244 -22.09 -4.31 -8.29
C SER A 244 -21.65 -3.27 -7.26
N ASP A 245 -20.50 -3.49 -6.61
CA ASP A 245 -19.96 -2.56 -5.61
C ASP A 245 -19.38 -1.33 -6.30
N TRP A 246 -18.74 -1.51 -7.46
CA TRP A 246 -18.32 -0.42 -8.34
C TRP A 246 -19.48 0.51 -8.72
N GLN A 247 -20.58 -0.06 -9.22
CA GLN A 247 -21.78 0.70 -9.59
C GLN A 247 -22.39 1.42 -8.37
N ARG A 248 -22.40 0.78 -7.20
CA ARG A 248 -22.88 1.40 -5.95
C ARG A 248 -22.01 2.61 -5.58
N ALA A 249 -20.70 2.50 -5.73
CA ALA A 249 -19.77 3.60 -5.47
C ALA A 249 -19.96 4.78 -6.42
N MET A 250 -20.12 4.53 -7.73
CA MET A 250 -20.37 5.58 -8.73
C MET A 250 -21.70 6.31 -8.51
N ASN A 251 -22.76 5.56 -8.23
CA ASN A 251 -24.08 6.14 -7.98
C ASN A 251 -24.11 6.90 -6.64
N GLY A 252 -23.24 6.52 -5.71
CA GLY A 252 -23.27 6.97 -4.33
C GLY A 252 -24.35 6.20 -3.57
N SER A 253 -24.02 5.73 -2.36
CA SER A 253 -25.03 5.21 -1.45
C SER A 253 -26.08 6.31 -1.23
N PRO A 254 -27.40 6.02 -1.29
CA PRO A 254 -28.41 7.01 -0.95
C PRO A 254 -28.10 7.53 0.45
N SER A 255 -27.63 8.78 0.50
CA SER A 255 -27.27 9.47 1.73
C SER A 255 -28.38 9.26 2.76
N THR A 256 -27.98 8.89 3.98
CA THR A 256 -28.82 8.82 5.20
C THR A 256 -29.65 10.09 5.46
N LEU A 257 -29.40 11.19 4.74
CA LEU A 257 -30.27 12.35 4.59
C LEU A 257 -31.73 12.01 4.22
N ARG A 258 -31.99 10.95 3.44
CA ARG A 258 -33.38 10.54 3.17
C ARG A 258 -34.09 9.99 4.41
N VAL A 259 -33.35 9.36 5.33
CA VAL A 259 -33.91 8.82 6.57
C VAL A 259 -34.23 9.94 7.56
N THR A 260 -33.39 10.98 7.63
CA THR A 260 -33.66 12.13 8.51
C THR A 260 -34.88 12.92 8.02
N VAL A 261 -35.02 13.14 6.71
CA VAL A 261 -36.18 13.87 6.15
C VAL A 261 -37.48 13.09 6.35
N THR A 262 -37.51 11.76 6.15
CA THR A 262 -38.72 10.98 6.44
C THR A 262 -39.07 10.95 7.93
N TYR A 263 -38.08 10.88 8.83
CA TYR A 263 -38.33 10.99 10.27
C TYR A 263 -38.85 12.37 10.67
N PHE A 264 -38.27 13.46 10.15
CA PHE A 264 -38.75 14.82 10.42
C PHE A 264 -40.16 15.06 9.89
N VAL A 265 -40.47 14.57 8.67
CA VAL A 265 -41.82 14.66 8.11
C VAL A 265 -42.82 13.82 8.92
N ALA A 266 -42.46 12.60 9.33
CA ALA A 266 -43.32 11.77 10.17
C ALA A 266 -43.56 12.40 11.56
N LEU A 267 -42.55 13.03 12.15
CA LEU A 267 -42.66 13.73 13.43
C LEU A 267 -43.52 15.00 13.32
N LEU A 268 -43.37 15.77 12.25
CA LEU A 268 -44.21 16.95 11.95
C LEU A 268 -45.67 16.55 11.69
N VAL A 269 -45.92 15.47 10.95
CA VAL A 269 -47.27 14.96 10.70
C VAL A 269 -47.91 14.47 11.99
N ALA A 270 -47.17 13.76 12.85
CA ALA A 270 -47.68 13.35 14.15
C ALA A 270 -48.04 14.58 15.02
N LEU A 271 -47.18 15.59 15.09
CA LEU A 271 -47.44 16.81 15.87
C LEU A 271 -48.64 17.61 15.34
N LEU A 272 -48.91 17.59 14.04
CA LEU A 272 -50.06 18.25 13.42
C LEU A 272 -51.39 17.47 13.59
N ILE A 273 -51.34 16.17 13.84
CA ILE A 273 -52.53 15.34 14.07
C ILE A 273 -52.99 15.41 15.55
N PHE A 274 -52.05 15.67 16.47
CA PHE A 274 -52.32 15.71 17.92
C PHE A 274 -52.40 17.12 18.52
N ALA A 275 -52.50 18.17 17.69
CA ALA A 275 -52.79 19.55 18.08
C ALA A 275 -54.22 19.94 17.66
#